data_AF-A0A527GII5-F1
#
_entry.id   AF-A0A527GII5-F1
#
_cell.length_a   1.000
_cell.length_b   1.000
_cell.length_c   1.000
_cell.angle_alpha   90.00
_cell.angle_beta   90.00
_cell.angle_gamma   90.00
#
_symmetry.space_group_name_H-M   'P 1'
#
loop_
_entity.id
_entity.type
_entity.pdbx_description
1 polymer ?
#
loop_
_entity_poly.entity_id
_entity_poly.type
_entity_poly.pdbx_seq_one_letter_code
_entity_poly.pdbx_strand_id
1 'polypeptide(L)' 'MAAEDGKKQLLHLVFGGELKKLGGTEFRDLEGLDIVGIYPDYQSAHTAWKAKAQASVDNAHMRYFVVHLHRLLD' A
#
# COMPACT_ATOMS: atom_id res chain seq x y z
N MET A 1 16.35 -4.18 -21.84
CA MET A 1 16.23 -2.75 -22.19
C MET A 1 15.20 -2.15 -21.24
N ALA A 2 15.66 -1.47 -20.19
CA ALA A 2 14.74 -0.75 -19.30
C ALA A 2 14.20 0.45 -20.10
N ALA A 3 12.90 0.50 -20.31
CA ALA A 3 12.27 1.58 -21.06
C ALA A 3 12.48 2.89 -20.29
N GLU A 4 13.35 3.76 -20.82
CA GLU A 4 13.50 5.15 -20.37
C GLU A 4 12.35 5.97 -20.96
N ASP A 5 11.12 5.71 -20.51
CA ASP A 5 10.02 6.65 -20.68
C ASP A 5 10.22 7.73 -19.61
N GLY A 6 10.47 8.98 -20.02
CA GLY A 6 10.77 10.12 -19.14
C GLY A 6 9.66 10.50 -18.12
N LYS A 7 8.74 9.59 -17.80
CA LYS A 7 7.89 9.66 -16.62
C LYS A 7 8.72 9.34 -15.39
N LYS A 8 8.78 10.27 -14.44
CA LYS A 8 9.36 10.03 -13.11
C LYS A 8 8.93 8.65 -12.61
N GLN A 9 9.89 7.84 -12.18
CA GLN A 9 9.62 6.57 -11.52
C GLN A 9 8.96 6.85 -10.17
N LEU A 10 7.63 6.96 -10.17
CA LEU A 10 6.85 7.16 -8.97
C LEU A 10 6.54 5.79 -8.40
N LEU A 11 7.45 5.24 -7.59
CA LEU A 11 7.22 3.96 -6.92
C LEU A 11 6.14 4.12 -5.84
N HIS A 12 5.20 3.16 -5.82
CA HIS A 12 4.11 3.10 -4.85
C HIS A 12 4.14 1.76 -4.13
N LEU A 13 4.24 1.79 -2.80
CA LEU A 13 4.15 0.61 -1.95
C LEU A 13 2.72 0.45 -1.44
N VAL A 14 2.17 -0.74 -1.59
CA VAL A 14 0.88 -1.10 -1.00
C VAL A 14 1.14 -2.12 0.11
N PHE A 15 0.68 -1.78 1.32
CA PHE A 15 0.75 -2.67 2.48
C PHE A 15 -0.49 -2.48 3.36
N GLY A 16 -0.76 -3.44 4.22
CA GLY A 16 -1.86 -3.36 5.17
C GLY A 16 -1.58 -4.18 6.42
N GLY A 17 -2.47 -4.06 7.38
CA GLY A 17 -2.38 -4.77 8.64
C GLY A 17 -3.53 -4.43 9.56
N GLU A 18 -3.56 -5.09 10.71
CA GLU A 18 -4.56 -4.84 11.73
C GLU A 18 -4.23 -3.56 12.51
N LEU A 19 -5.17 -2.63 12.57
CA LEU A 19 -5.04 -1.38 13.33
C LEU A 19 -5.44 -1.56 14.78
N LYS A 20 -4.72 -0.90 15.69
CA LYS A 20 -5.02 -0.89 17.12
C LYS A 20 -6.34 -0.20 17.44
N LYS A 21 -6.71 0.81 16.64
CA LYS A 21 -7.96 1.56 16.75
C LYS A 21 -8.57 1.79 15.38
N LEU A 22 -9.90 1.68 15.30
CA LEU A 22 -10.67 2.01 14.11
C LEU A 22 -10.42 3.49 13.75
N GLY A 23 -9.86 3.75 12.57
CA GLY A 23 -9.54 5.11 12.10
C GLY A 23 -8.15 5.65 12.50
N GLY A 24 -7.36 4.89 13.25
CA GLY A 24 -5.96 5.23 13.51
C GLY A 24 -5.02 4.83 12.36
N THR A 25 -3.75 5.17 12.50
CA THR A 25 -2.66 4.71 11.60
C THR A 25 -1.66 3.81 12.34
N GLU A 26 -1.94 3.47 13.60
CA GLU A 26 -1.10 2.59 14.41
C GLU A 26 -1.53 1.13 14.19
N PHE A 27 -0.60 0.34 13.65
CA PHE A 27 -0.77 -1.10 13.55
C PHE A 27 -0.66 -1.74 14.92
N ARG A 28 -1.55 -2.70 15.19
CA ARG A 28 -1.55 -3.51 16.40
C ARG A 28 -0.40 -4.51 16.37
N ASP A 29 -0.18 -5.10 15.20
CA ASP A 29 0.86 -6.08 14.96
C ASP A 29 1.73 -5.62 13.78
N LEU A 30 3.02 -5.44 14.05
CA LEU A 30 4.01 -5.02 13.06
C LEU A 30 4.63 -6.22 12.34
N GLU A 31 4.59 -7.41 12.95
CA GLU A 31 5.15 -8.62 12.36
C GLU A 31 4.18 -9.22 11.32
N GLY A 32 2.87 -9.13 11.57
CA GLY A 32 1.80 -9.56 10.66
C GLY A 32 1.37 -8.54 9.60
N LEU A 33 2.23 -7.59 9.23
CA LEU A 33 1.96 -6.66 8.13
C LEU A 33 1.87 -7.41 6.79
N ASP A 34 0.74 -7.27 6.08
CA ASP A 34 0.56 -7.81 4.74
C ASP A 34 1.17 -6.84 3.71
N ILE A 35 2.31 -7.22 3.15
CA ILE A 35 2.94 -6.48 2.06
C ILE A 35 2.38 -7.02 0.75
N VAL A 36 1.57 -6.19 0.08
CA VAL A 36 0.90 -6.57 -1.17
C VAL A 36 1.88 -6.50 -2.35
N GLY A 37 2.69 -5.44 -2.40
CA GLY A 37 3.70 -5.26 -3.44
C GLY A 37 4.06 -3.81 -3.72
N ILE A 38 5.04 -3.63 -4.61
CA ILE A 38 5.51 -2.33 -5.10
C ILE A 38 5.10 -2.21 -6.57
N TYR A 39 4.51 -1.06 -6.91
CA TYR A 39 3.97 -0.79 -8.23
C TYR A 39 4.63 0.44 -8.88
N PRO A 40 4.78 0.45 -10.22
CA PRO A 40 5.43 1.53 -10.95
C PRO A 40 4.56 2.78 -11.11
N ASP A 41 3.26 2.69 -10.82
CA ASP A 41 2.29 3.77 -10.98
C ASP A 41 1.17 3.72 -9.93
N TYR A 42 0.52 4.86 -9.69
CA TYR A 42 -0.54 5.00 -8.68
C TYR A 42 -1.78 4.16 -9.03
N GLN A 43 -2.09 4.00 -10.32
CA GLN A 43 -3.33 3.37 -10.77
C GLN A 43 -3.29 1.85 -10.53
N SER A 44 -2.14 1.23 -10.79
CA SER A 44 -1.83 -0.16 -10.45
C SER A 44 -1.84 -0.38 -8.93
N ALA A 45 -1.19 0.51 -8.17
CA ALA A 45 -1.19 0.45 -6.70
C ALA A 45 -2.60 0.56 -6.11
N HIS A 46 -3.39 1.51 -6.59
CA HIS A 46 -4.77 1.72 -6.15
C HIS A 46 -5.66 0.52 -6.48
N THR A 47 -5.46 -0.12 -7.63
CA THR A 47 -6.19 -1.34 -8.00
C THR A 47 -5.88 -2.49 -7.05
N ALA A 48 -4.60 -2.72 -6.75
CA ALA A 48 -4.17 -3.73 -5.80
C ALA A 48 -4.68 -3.46 -4.37
N TRP A 49 -4.57 -2.21 -3.92
CA TRP A 49 -5.13 -1.76 -2.65
C TRP A 49 -6.63 -2.01 -2.57
N LYS A 50 -7.38 -1.63 -3.60
CA LYS A 50 -8.84 -1.80 -3.64
C LYS A 50 -9.23 -3.27 -3.55
N ALA A 51 -8.55 -4.14 -4.29
CA ALA A 51 -8.81 -5.58 -4.25
C ALA A 51 -8.58 -6.15 -2.83
N LYS A 52 -7.46 -5.79 -2.18
CA LYS A 52 -7.12 -6.23 -0.82
C LYS A 52 -8.04 -5.63 0.25
N ALA A 53 -8.39 -4.35 0.12
CA ALA A 53 -9.33 -3.68 1.01
C ALA A 53 -10.74 -4.28 0.92
N GLN A 54 -11.20 -4.63 -0.29
CA GLN A 54 -12.49 -5.30 -0.48
C GLN A 54 -12.47 -6.74 0.07
N ALA A 55 -11.37 -7.47 -0.09
CA ALA A 55 -11.21 -8.82 0.44
C ALA A 55 -11.14 -8.87 1.98
N SER A 56 -10.84 -7.74 2.63
CA SER A 56 -10.71 -7.63 4.09
C SER A 56 -11.90 -6.94 4.75
N VAL A 57 -13.03 -6.79 4.04
CA VAL A 57 -14.23 -6.11 4.56
C VAL A 57 -14.78 -6.74 5.85
N ASP A 58 -14.59 -8.03 6.04
CA ASP A 58 -15.03 -8.77 7.23
C ASP A 58 -14.19 -8.44 8.49
N ASN A 59 -12.98 -7.90 8.33
CA ASN A 59 -12.13 -7.48 9.45
C ASN A 59 -12.10 -5.94 9.54
N ALA A 60 -12.89 -5.39 10.47
CA ALA A 60 -13.00 -3.95 10.69
C ALA A 60 -11.67 -3.26 11.03
N HIS A 61 -10.71 -3.99 11.61
CA HIS A 61 -9.40 -3.46 11.97
C HIS A 61 -8.37 -3.58 10.84
N MET A 62 -8.62 -4.43 9.84
CA MET A 62 -7.71 -4.60 8.72
C MET A 62 -7.79 -3.39 7.80
N ARG A 63 -6.67 -2.69 7.62
CA ARG A 63 -6.60 -1.52 6.75
C ARG A 63 -5.37 -1.59 5.87
N TYR A 64 -5.57 -1.28 4.60
CA TYR A 64 -4.50 -1.16 3.62
C TYR A 64 -4.25 0.31 3.30
N PHE A 65 -2.99 0.62 3.00
CA PHE A 65 -2.49 1.94 2.67
C PHE A 65 -1.64 1.90 1.39
N VAL A 66 -1.64 3.02 0.68
CA VAL A 66 -0.77 3.25 -0.48
C VAL A 66 0.22 4.35 -0.11
N VAL A 67 1.52 4.05 -0.14
CA VAL A 67 2.59 5.00 0.18
C VAL A 67 3.39 5.33 -1.06
N HIS A 68 3.64 6.62 -1.23
CA HIS A 68 4.44 7.19 -2.31
C HIS A 68 5.93 7.18 -1.93
N LEU A 69 6.64 6.11 -2.30
CA LEU A 69 8.07 5.96 -1.96
C LEU A 69 8.94 7.06 -2.59
N HIS A 70 8.53 7.56 -3.77
CA HIS A 70 9.26 8.62 -4.47
C HIS A 70 9.30 9.97 -3.74
N ARG A 71 8.49 10.17 -2.68
CA ARG A 71 8.53 11.37 -1.83
C ARG A 71 9.38 11.19 -0.57
N LEU A 72 9.82 9.96 -0.29
CA LEU A 72 10.58 9.57 0.90
C LEU A 72 12.06 9.33 0.61
N LEU A 73 12.40 8.97 -0.63
CA LEU A 73 13.77 8.84 -1.12
C LEU A 73 14.26 10.24 -1.54
N ASP A 74 15.03 10.89 -0.68
CA ASP A 74 15.89 12.04 -1.03
C ASP A 74 17.21 11.54 -1.64
#